data_AF-A0A382GGF0-F1
#
_entry.id   AF-A0A382GGF0-F1
#
_cell.length_a   1.000
_cell.length_b   1.000
_cell.length_c   1.000
_cell.angle_alpha   90.00
_cell.angle_beta   90.00
_cell.angle_gamma   90.00
#
_symmetry.space_group_name_H-M   'P 1'
#
loop_
_entity.id
_entity.type
_entity.pdbx_description
1 polymer ?
#
loop_
_entity_poly.entity_id
_entity_poly.type
_entity_poly.pdbx_seq_one_letter_code
_entity_poly.pdbx_strand_id
1 'polypeptide(L)'
;MKKSLLLISILLLASCEDGAGVEEFVLMGLDTKAASPLGRSTKLKAKNVILFIGDGMGPNQVSLARLSIGGSEHRLSFENFPITGIVYNHSTESLSTDSAAAATAWATGIQTINGFLSVDAERKFLPNIVELLNTKGYLSGLVATSSITHATPAAFYAHIHNRYEEKEIAKMLIESDISIALGGGAKFFDFSPSNESLHVIYKKESLDNNLLSSHPRVIGLFADGGLDRKLAPPTQLKMTEIALNFLAKKSLNCKGFF
;
A
#
# COMPACT_ATOMS: atom_id res chain seq x y z
N MET A 1 80.38 -15.05 -22.20
CA MET A 1 80.08 -16.30 -21.46
C MET A 1 78.65 -16.26 -20.97
N LYS A 2 78.03 -17.45 -21.00
CA LYS A 2 76.61 -17.82 -21.03
C LYS A 2 75.67 -17.09 -20.05
N LYS A 3 74.56 -16.55 -20.59
CA LYS A 3 73.29 -16.34 -19.85
C LYS A 3 72.66 -17.72 -19.61
N SER A 4 72.28 -18.04 -18.37
CA SER A 4 71.51 -19.24 -18.07
C SER A 4 70.15 -18.86 -17.49
N LEU A 5 69.17 -19.60 -17.97
CA LEU A 5 67.73 -19.37 -17.99
C LEU A 5 67.11 -19.81 -16.65
N LEU A 6 66.32 -18.95 -16.01
CA LEU A 6 65.48 -19.36 -14.88
C LEU A 6 64.18 -19.92 -15.46
N LEU A 7 64.01 -21.25 -15.48
CA LEU A 7 62.73 -21.88 -15.82
C LEU A 7 61.76 -21.69 -14.65
N ILE A 8 60.77 -20.83 -14.83
CA ILE A 8 59.60 -20.78 -13.95
C ILE A 8 58.61 -21.81 -14.51
N SER A 9 58.50 -22.95 -13.83
CA SER A 9 57.44 -23.93 -14.04
C SER A 9 56.13 -23.31 -13.55
N ILE A 10 55.30 -22.84 -14.48
CA ILE A 10 53.91 -22.47 -14.18
C ILE A 10 53.10 -23.75 -14.28
N LEU A 11 52.76 -24.31 -13.11
CA LEU A 11 51.80 -25.39 -12.99
C LEU A 11 50.40 -24.80 -13.20
N LEU A 12 49.92 -24.83 -14.45
CA LEU A 12 48.53 -24.51 -14.78
C LEU A 12 47.64 -25.67 -14.33
N LEU A 13 47.12 -25.58 -13.10
CA LEU A 13 45.96 -26.36 -12.68
C LEU A 13 44.74 -25.78 -13.40
N ALA A 14 44.41 -26.36 -14.55
CA ALA A 14 43.11 -26.13 -15.18
C ALA A 14 42.05 -26.89 -14.38
N SER A 15 41.30 -26.17 -13.54
CA SER A 15 40.00 -26.63 -13.08
C SER A 15 39.01 -26.45 -14.23
N CYS A 16 38.53 -27.55 -14.82
CA CYS A 16 37.30 -27.54 -15.60
C CYS A 16 36.14 -27.51 -14.60
N GLU A 17 35.76 -26.33 -14.12
CA GLU A 17 34.40 -26.11 -13.65
C GLU A 17 33.59 -25.62 -14.85
N ASP A 18 32.58 -26.40 -15.23
CA ASP A 18 31.58 -26.00 -16.22
C ASP A 18 31.02 -24.64 -15.81
N GLY A 19 31.26 -23.62 -16.64
CA GLY A 19 30.86 -22.21 -16.44
C GLY A 19 29.35 -21.98 -16.50
N ALA A 20 28.57 -22.81 -15.80
CA ALA A 20 27.12 -22.71 -15.64
C ALA A 20 26.72 -21.91 -14.38
N GLY A 21 27.65 -21.18 -13.78
CA GLY A 21 27.39 -20.15 -12.77
C GLY A 21 27.68 -18.79 -13.38
N VAL A 22 26.88 -18.35 -14.35
CA VAL A 22 26.92 -16.94 -14.78
C VAL A 22 26.35 -16.13 -13.62
N GLU A 23 27.22 -15.60 -12.75
CA GLU A 23 26.85 -14.47 -11.91
C GLU A 23 26.58 -13.29 -12.85
N GLU A 24 25.33 -13.17 -13.29
CA GLU A 24 24.88 -12.03 -14.06
C GLU A 24 24.86 -10.83 -13.11
N PHE A 25 25.87 -9.96 -13.27
CA PHE A 25 25.88 -8.67 -12.61
C PHE A 25 24.68 -7.86 -13.13
N VAL A 26 23.59 -7.87 -12.38
CA VAL A 26 22.46 -6.98 -12.63
C VAL A 26 22.91 -5.58 -12.23
N LEU A 27 23.01 -4.70 -13.22
CA LEU A 27 23.34 -3.30 -13.01
C LEU A 27 22.24 -2.67 -12.13
N MET A 28 22.57 -2.39 -10.86
CA MET A 28 21.69 -1.64 -9.97
C MET A 28 21.83 -0.16 -10.27
N GLY A 29 20.71 0.50 -10.58
CA GLY A 29 20.61 1.95 -10.58
C GLY A 29 21.16 2.68 -11.79
N LEU A 30 20.28 2.96 -12.77
CA LEU A 30 20.57 3.83 -13.92
C LEU A 30 19.89 5.20 -13.84
N ASP A 31 18.84 5.34 -13.03
CA ASP A 31 18.03 6.55 -12.95
C ASP A 31 18.35 7.30 -11.63
N THR A 32 19.34 8.20 -11.69
CA THR A 32 19.66 9.09 -10.56
C THR A 32 18.97 10.44 -10.77
N LYS A 33 18.00 10.76 -9.90
CA LYS A 33 17.40 12.09 -9.83
C LYS A 33 18.04 12.87 -8.69
N ALA A 34 18.49 14.08 -8.98
CA ALA A 34 18.98 14.99 -7.95
C ALA A 34 17.86 15.28 -6.93
N ALA A 35 18.21 15.15 -5.65
CA ALA A 35 17.32 15.44 -4.54
C ALA A 35 16.89 16.92 -4.56
N SER A 36 15.58 17.17 -4.50
CA SER A 36 15.04 18.51 -4.26
C SER A 36 14.02 18.41 -3.13
N PRO A 37 14.36 18.87 -1.91
CA PRO A 37 13.43 18.87 -0.78
C PRO A 37 12.17 19.67 -1.14
N LEU A 38 11.00 19.09 -0.89
CA LEU A 38 9.74 19.81 -1.07
C LEU A 38 9.62 20.94 -0.05
N GLY A 39 9.25 22.14 -0.50
CA GLY A 39 9.02 23.28 0.37
C GLY A 39 7.88 23.03 1.36
N ARG A 40 8.02 23.54 2.59
CA ARG A 40 6.96 23.45 3.61
C ARG A 40 5.80 24.38 3.24
N SER A 41 4.58 23.84 3.18
CA SER A 41 3.37 24.65 3.04
C SER A 41 3.14 25.51 4.27
N THR A 42 2.81 26.79 4.06
CA THR A 42 2.40 27.73 5.12
C THR A 42 0.90 27.67 5.43
N LYS A 43 0.10 26.92 4.65
CA LYS A 43 -1.31 26.69 4.95
C LYS A 43 -1.44 25.77 6.16
N LEU A 44 -2.10 26.26 7.22
CA LEU A 44 -2.25 25.54 8.49
C LEU A 44 -3.29 24.41 8.47
N LYS A 45 -4.20 24.39 7.49
CA LYS A 45 -5.29 23.40 7.41
C LYS A 45 -5.27 22.62 6.10
N ALA A 46 -5.13 21.30 6.18
CA ALA A 46 -5.23 20.41 5.04
C ALA A 46 -6.68 20.31 4.55
N LYS A 47 -6.89 20.48 3.24
CA LYS A 47 -8.20 20.21 2.60
C LYS A 47 -8.38 18.71 2.38
N ASN A 48 -7.34 18.04 1.90
CA ASN A 48 -7.33 16.61 1.64
C ASN A 48 -6.15 15.98 2.38
N VAL A 49 -6.29 14.73 2.74
CA VAL A 49 -5.22 13.91 3.32
C VAL A 49 -5.04 12.71 2.41
N ILE A 50 -3.79 12.32 2.13
CA ILE A 50 -3.48 11.10 1.38
C ILE A 50 -2.47 10.33 2.24
N LEU A 51 -2.86 9.14 2.68
CA LEU A 51 -2.02 8.27 3.50
C LEU A 51 -1.50 7.11 2.66
N PHE A 52 -0.17 7.04 2.48
CA PHE A 52 0.49 5.89 1.87
C PHE A 52 1.06 4.97 2.96
N ILE A 53 0.69 3.70 2.92
CA ILE A 53 1.19 2.68 3.83
C ILE A 53 2.01 1.67 3.02
N GLY A 54 3.31 1.57 3.36
CA GLY A 54 4.15 0.44 2.94
C GLY A 54 4.09 -0.65 4.00
N ASP A 55 3.27 -1.68 3.79
CA ASP A 55 3.17 -2.80 4.74
C ASP A 55 4.52 -3.53 4.86
N GLY A 56 5.05 -3.63 6.08
CA GLY A 56 6.40 -4.16 6.35
C GLY A 56 7.56 -3.30 5.82
N MET A 57 7.32 -2.04 5.42
CA MET A 57 8.34 -1.15 4.83
C MET A 57 9.17 -0.43 5.91
N GLY A 58 10.12 -1.15 6.51
CA GLY A 58 11.10 -0.56 7.42
C GLY A 58 12.23 0.19 6.71
N PRO A 59 13.13 0.85 7.45
CA PRO A 59 14.28 1.56 6.89
C PRO A 59 15.18 0.69 6.00
N ASN A 60 15.29 -0.60 6.31
CA ASN A 60 16.08 -1.55 5.52
C ASN A 60 15.44 -1.82 4.15
N GLN A 61 14.12 -1.99 4.09
CA GLN A 61 13.37 -2.12 2.83
C GLN A 61 13.48 -0.86 1.98
N VAL A 62 13.40 0.33 2.59
CA VAL A 62 13.59 1.61 1.90
C VAL A 62 14.99 1.71 1.30
N SER A 63 16.02 1.35 2.07
CA SER A 63 17.42 1.39 1.65
C SER A 63 17.68 0.44 0.48
N LEU A 64 17.15 -0.79 0.56
CA LEU A 64 17.25 -1.77 -0.52
C LEU A 64 16.56 -1.29 -1.80
N ALA A 65 15.35 -0.74 -1.68
CA ALA A 65 14.60 -0.21 -2.82
C ALA A 65 15.39 0.91 -3.52
N ARG A 66 15.92 1.87 -2.75
CA ARG A 66 16.77 2.95 -3.26
C ARG A 66 17.96 2.42 -4.07
N LEU A 67 18.74 1.51 -3.46
CA LEU A 67 19.93 0.93 -4.10
C LEU A 67 19.56 0.20 -5.40
N SER A 68 18.48 -0.58 -5.38
CA SER A 68 18.04 -1.36 -6.55
C SER A 68 17.59 -0.47 -7.73
N ILE A 69 16.92 0.64 -7.46
CA ILE A 69 16.31 1.50 -8.49
C ILE A 69 17.33 2.45 -9.10
N GLY A 70 18.22 3.02 -8.28
CA GLY A 70 19.07 4.14 -8.71
C GLY A 70 20.44 4.23 -8.03
N GLY A 71 20.85 3.23 -7.23
CA GLY A 71 22.14 3.25 -6.53
C GLY A 71 22.15 4.12 -5.26
N SER A 72 23.35 4.40 -4.73
CA SER A 72 23.52 5.08 -3.42
C SER A 72 22.95 6.50 -3.38
N GLU A 73 23.07 7.22 -4.50
CA GLU A 73 22.68 8.62 -4.63
C GLU A 73 21.20 8.82 -4.99
N HIS A 74 20.47 7.73 -5.27
CA HIS A 74 19.05 7.83 -5.57
C HIS A 74 18.25 8.20 -4.33
N ARG A 75 17.09 8.82 -4.53
CA ARG A 75 16.10 9.06 -3.49
C ARG A 75 14.74 8.64 -3.98
N LEU A 76 14.04 7.87 -3.16
CA LEU A 76 12.62 7.58 -3.39
C LEU A 76 11.81 8.87 -3.24
N SER A 77 10.64 8.91 -3.89
CA SER A 77 9.81 10.12 -3.95
C SER A 77 9.52 10.73 -2.57
N PHE A 78 9.12 9.90 -1.60
CA PHE A 78 8.77 10.33 -0.24
C PHE A 78 9.99 10.76 0.59
N GLU A 79 11.21 10.38 0.21
CA GLU A 79 12.42 10.83 0.90
C GLU A 79 12.71 12.31 0.65
N ASN A 80 11.98 12.95 -0.27
CA ASN A 80 12.04 14.40 -0.50
C ASN A 80 11.07 15.18 0.40
N PHE A 81 10.30 14.52 1.28
CA PHE A 81 9.42 15.21 2.21
C PHE A 81 10.22 16.01 3.27
N PRO A 82 9.77 17.22 3.64
CA PRO A 82 10.53 18.10 4.53
C PRO A 82 10.48 17.68 6.00
N ILE A 83 9.64 16.71 6.34
CA ILE A 83 9.42 16.25 7.71
C ILE A 83 9.52 14.72 7.71
N THR A 84 10.31 14.20 8.65
CA THR A 84 10.45 12.77 8.91
C THR A 84 10.41 12.55 10.41
N GLY A 85 9.85 11.41 10.84
CA GLY A 85 9.75 11.04 12.25
C GLY A 85 9.77 9.52 12.41
N ILE A 86 9.97 9.08 13.65
CA ILE A 86 9.93 7.67 14.04
C ILE A 86 8.68 7.45 14.88
N VAL A 87 7.96 6.37 14.62
CA VAL A 87 6.76 5.96 15.35
C VAL A 87 6.98 4.57 15.92
N TYR A 88 6.68 4.39 17.21
CA TYR A 88 6.63 3.07 17.83
C TYR A 88 5.26 2.45 17.60
N ASN A 89 5.22 1.21 17.12
CA ASN A 89 4.00 0.58 16.61
C ASN A 89 3.65 -0.74 17.31
N HIS A 90 4.15 -1.00 18.52
CA HIS A 90 3.78 -2.19 19.29
C HIS A 90 2.26 -2.28 19.51
N SER A 91 1.75 -3.50 19.66
CA SER A 91 0.35 -3.75 20.06
C SER A 91 0.23 -3.77 21.58
N THR A 92 -0.98 -3.85 22.12
CA THR A 92 -1.20 -3.87 23.59
C THR A 92 -0.62 -5.11 24.27
N GLU A 93 -0.42 -6.18 23.52
CA GLU A 93 0.01 -7.49 24.03
C GLU A 93 1.38 -7.96 23.49
N SER A 94 1.95 -7.27 22.49
CA SER A 94 3.19 -7.70 21.84
C SER A 94 4.04 -6.52 21.36
N LEU A 95 5.36 -6.64 21.56
CA LEU A 95 6.35 -5.74 20.96
C LEU A 95 6.37 -5.85 19.42
N SER A 96 6.03 -7.03 18.90
CA SER A 96 5.84 -7.25 17.46
C SER A 96 4.35 -7.22 17.14
N THR A 97 3.91 -6.10 16.60
CA THR A 97 2.54 -5.91 16.12
C THR A 97 2.27 -6.69 14.84
N ASP A 98 1.02 -6.98 14.56
CA ASP A 98 0.57 -7.42 13.24
C ASP A 98 -0.03 -6.24 12.44
N SER A 99 -0.33 -6.45 11.15
CA SER A 99 -0.92 -5.39 10.32
C SER A 99 -2.26 -4.87 10.86
N ALA A 100 -3.05 -5.68 11.57
CA ALA A 100 -4.36 -5.28 12.07
C ALA A 100 -4.25 -4.31 13.25
N ALA A 101 -3.47 -4.66 14.28
CA ALA A 101 -3.25 -3.77 15.42
C ALA A 101 -2.56 -2.46 15.00
N ALA A 102 -1.56 -2.54 14.11
CA ALA A 102 -0.87 -1.36 13.57
C ALA A 102 -1.83 -0.44 12.79
N ALA A 103 -2.62 -1.00 11.88
CA ALA A 103 -3.57 -0.22 11.09
C ALA A 103 -4.70 0.37 11.96
N THR A 104 -5.18 -0.37 12.97
CA THR A 104 -6.14 0.14 13.96
C THR A 104 -5.58 1.35 14.71
N ALA A 105 -4.32 1.32 15.14
CA ALA A 105 -3.68 2.45 15.80
C ALA A 105 -3.62 3.69 14.89
N TRP A 106 -3.34 3.52 13.60
CA TRP A 106 -3.37 4.62 12.62
C TRP A 106 -4.78 5.12 12.31
N ALA A 107 -5.76 4.22 12.22
CA ALA A 107 -7.12 4.54 11.86
C ALA A 107 -7.89 5.21 13.02
N THR A 108 -7.66 4.77 14.26
CA THR A 108 -8.45 5.18 15.44
C THR A 108 -7.67 6.04 16.44
N GLY A 109 -6.33 6.01 16.38
CA GLY A 109 -5.46 6.64 17.39
C GLY A 109 -5.28 5.82 18.66
N ILE A 110 -5.81 4.59 18.74
CA ILE A 110 -5.78 3.73 19.92
C ILE A 110 -5.12 2.39 19.57
N GLN A 111 -4.16 1.97 20.38
CA GLN A 111 -3.51 0.65 20.25
C GLN A 111 -4.48 -0.46 20.66
N THR A 112 -4.35 -1.63 20.04
CA THR A 112 -5.20 -2.80 20.33
C THR A 112 -4.40 -4.11 20.26
N ILE A 113 -5.11 -5.23 20.40
CA ILE A 113 -4.65 -6.62 20.34
C ILE A 113 -4.34 -7.04 18.89
N ASN A 114 -3.37 -7.93 18.67
CA ASN A 114 -3.06 -8.40 17.32
C ASN A 114 -4.28 -9.09 16.69
N GLY A 115 -4.53 -8.81 15.41
CA GLY A 115 -5.69 -9.33 14.69
C GLY A 115 -6.99 -8.53 14.86
N PHE A 116 -7.05 -7.55 15.76
CA PHE A 116 -8.23 -6.70 15.97
C PHE A 116 -8.23 -5.51 15.00
N LEU A 117 -9.39 -5.23 14.41
CA LEU A 117 -9.63 -4.12 13.49
C LEU A 117 -10.62 -3.13 14.10
N SER A 118 -10.19 -1.91 14.35
CA SER A 118 -10.98 -0.78 14.90
C SER A 118 -11.85 -1.14 16.12
N VAL A 119 -11.27 -1.97 16.99
CA VAL A 119 -11.78 -2.25 18.33
C VAL A 119 -10.65 -2.10 19.34
N ASP A 120 -10.96 -1.76 20.58
CA ASP A 120 -9.97 -1.72 21.67
C ASP A 120 -9.67 -3.13 22.23
N ALA A 121 -8.74 -3.20 23.18
CA ALA A 121 -8.36 -4.46 23.82
C ALA A 121 -9.53 -5.11 24.59
N GLU A 122 -10.49 -4.29 25.03
CA GLU A 122 -11.74 -4.70 25.68
C GLU A 122 -12.85 -5.06 24.68
N ARG A 123 -12.51 -5.14 23.37
CA ARG A 123 -13.40 -5.54 22.26
C ARG A 123 -14.51 -4.54 21.93
N LYS A 124 -14.45 -3.31 22.45
CA LYS A 124 -15.38 -2.24 22.15
C LYS A 124 -15.02 -1.56 20.83
N PHE A 125 -16.04 -1.19 20.07
CA PHE A 125 -15.85 -0.51 18.79
C PHE A 125 -15.27 0.89 18.96
N LEU A 126 -14.27 1.20 18.14
CA LEU A 126 -13.56 2.47 18.11
C LEU A 126 -13.86 3.20 16.81
N PRO A 127 -14.43 4.41 16.84
CA PRO A 127 -14.62 5.20 15.62
C PRO A 127 -13.29 5.41 14.89
N ASN A 128 -13.25 5.05 13.61
CA ASN A 128 -12.06 5.29 12.79
C ASN A 128 -12.10 6.68 12.14
N ILE A 129 -10.95 7.14 11.65
CA ILE A 129 -10.79 8.48 11.06
C ILE A 129 -11.72 8.69 9.87
N VAL A 130 -12.02 7.65 9.10
CA VAL A 130 -12.90 7.75 7.93
C VAL A 130 -14.33 8.03 8.35
N GLU A 131 -14.86 7.33 9.36
CA GLU A 131 -16.18 7.61 9.95
C GLU A 131 -16.23 9.02 10.52
N LEU A 132 -15.22 9.41 11.30
CA LEU A 132 -15.13 10.74 11.88
C LEU A 132 -15.11 11.85 10.82
N LEU A 133 -14.45 11.60 9.68
CA LEU A 133 -14.41 12.51 8.54
C LEU A 133 -15.73 12.51 7.76
N ASN A 134 -16.40 11.37 7.63
CA ASN A 134 -17.71 11.26 7.00
C ASN A 134 -18.77 12.11 7.74
N THR A 135 -18.79 12.10 9.08
CA THR A 135 -19.68 12.99 9.87
C THR A 135 -19.46 14.48 9.59
N LYS A 136 -18.31 14.84 9.04
CA LYS A 136 -17.92 16.21 8.66
C LYS A 136 -18.11 16.48 7.17
N GLY A 137 -18.65 15.55 6.39
CA GLY A 137 -18.91 15.69 4.95
C GLY A 137 -17.65 15.57 4.08
N TYR A 138 -16.66 14.81 4.53
CA TYR A 138 -15.53 14.38 3.70
C TYR A 138 -15.87 13.08 2.97
N LEU A 139 -15.35 12.93 1.76
CA LEU A 139 -15.40 11.66 1.03
C LEU A 139 -14.15 10.83 1.35
N SER A 140 -14.23 9.52 1.19
CA SER A 140 -13.12 8.62 1.51
C SER A 140 -12.89 7.58 0.43
N GLY A 141 -11.62 7.30 0.15
CA GLY A 141 -11.22 6.24 -0.78
C GLY A 141 -10.17 5.29 -0.20
N LEU A 142 -10.18 4.05 -0.68
CA LEU A 142 -9.22 3.02 -0.32
C LEU A 142 -8.59 2.42 -1.57
N VAL A 143 -7.27 2.28 -1.58
CA VAL A 143 -6.53 1.62 -2.65
C VAL A 143 -5.54 0.66 -2.03
N ALA A 144 -5.60 -0.61 -2.43
CA ALA A 144 -4.72 -1.66 -1.92
C ALA A 144 -4.27 -2.60 -3.03
N THR A 145 -3.02 -3.06 -2.96
CA THR A 145 -2.55 -4.18 -3.78
C THR A 145 -2.87 -5.54 -3.14
N SER A 146 -3.25 -5.56 -1.87
CA SER A 146 -3.78 -6.74 -1.19
C SER A 146 -5.25 -6.98 -1.56
N SER A 147 -5.87 -7.98 -0.93
CA SER A 147 -7.33 -7.98 -0.79
C SER A 147 -7.77 -6.67 -0.13
N ILE A 148 -8.90 -6.10 -0.57
CA ILE A 148 -9.48 -4.92 0.10
C ILE A 148 -10.03 -5.26 1.50
N THR A 149 -10.24 -6.53 1.78
CA THR A 149 -10.63 -7.10 3.08
C THR A 149 -9.44 -7.45 3.97
N HIS A 150 -8.20 -7.28 3.47
CA HIS A 150 -7.00 -7.47 4.29
C HIS A 150 -6.94 -6.42 5.40
N ALA A 151 -6.24 -6.72 6.50
CA ALA A 151 -6.22 -5.89 7.70
C ALA A 151 -5.92 -4.40 7.46
N THR A 152 -4.90 -4.10 6.66
CA THR A 152 -4.43 -2.72 6.46
C THR A 152 -5.51 -1.79 5.88
N PRO A 153 -6.19 -2.11 4.76
CA PRO A 153 -7.36 -1.34 4.34
C PRO A 153 -8.58 -1.53 5.26
N ALA A 154 -8.81 -2.74 5.79
CA ALA A 154 -10.00 -3.05 6.60
C ALA A 154 -10.11 -2.23 7.89
N ALA A 155 -9.00 -1.87 8.53
CA ALA A 155 -9.03 -1.03 9.73
C ALA A 155 -9.70 0.34 9.51
N PHE A 156 -9.79 0.83 8.26
CA PHE A 156 -10.42 2.12 7.95
C PHE A 156 -11.93 2.03 7.69
N TYR A 157 -12.56 0.86 7.81
CA TYR A 157 -14.01 0.72 7.64
C TYR A 157 -14.68 -0.43 8.43
N ALA A 158 -13.91 -1.38 8.93
CA ALA A 158 -14.44 -2.57 9.62
C ALA A 158 -14.11 -2.54 11.11
N HIS A 159 -15.08 -2.98 11.92
CA HIS A 159 -14.89 -3.23 13.35
C HIS A 159 -15.05 -4.72 13.64
N ILE A 160 -13.96 -5.43 13.86
CA ILE A 160 -14.00 -6.89 14.05
C ILE A 160 -12.85 -7.38 14.92
N HIS A 161 -13.10 -8.44 15.69
CA HIS A 161 -12.12 -9.02 16.63
C HIS A 161 -11.17 -10.01 15.95
N ASN A 162 -11.34 -10.24 14.65
CA ASN A 162 -10.55 -11.22 13.92
C ASN A 162 -10.41 -10.81 12.45
N ARG A 163 -9.22 -10.36 12.08
CA ARG A 163 -8.85 -9.97 10.71
C ARG A 163 -9.04 -11.07 9.65
N TYR A 164 -9.19 -12.34 10.05
CA TYR A 164 -9.36 -13.46 9.11
C TYR A 164 -10.82 -13.71 8.71
N GLU A 165 -11.78 -13.01 9.33
CA GLU A 165 -13.19 -13.08 8.97
C GLU A 165 -13.50 -12.20 7.73
N GLU A 166 -12.75 -12.42 6.64
CA GLU A 166 -12.73 -11.54 5.46
C GLU A 166 -14.08 -11.44 4.74
N LYS A 167 -14.96 -12.45 4.86
CA LYS A 167 -16.34 -12.36 4.34
C LYS A 167 -17.21 -11.38 5.13
N GLU A 168 -17.07 -11.37 6.46
CA GLU A 168 -17.79 -10.40 7.30
C GLU A 168 -17.23 -9.00 7.08
N ILE A 169 -15.90 -8.88 6.93
CA ILE A 169 -15.24 -7.62 6.54
C ILE A 169 -15.77 -7.14 5.18
N ALA A 170 -15.95 -8.02 4.20
CA ALA A 170 -16.50 -7.65 2.90
C ALA A 170 -17.92 -7.06 3.00
N LYS A 171 -18.79 -7.62 3.87
CA LYS A 171 -20.12 -7.06 4.15
C LYS A 171 -20.02 -5.67 4.76
N MET A 172 -19.13 -5.48 5.74
CA MET A 172 -18.89 -4.18 6.37
C MET A 172 -18.42 -3.14 5.33
N LEU A 173 -17.60 -3.51 4.33
CA LEU A 173 -17.22 -2.59 3.26
C LEU A 173 -18.43 -2.12 2.44
N ILE A 174 -19.34 -3.04 2.09
CA ILE A 174 -20.57 -2.68 1.37
C ILE A 174 -21.41 -1.70 2.18
N GLU A 175 -21.54 -1.93 3.48
CA GLU A 175 -22.34 -1.11 4.39
C GLU A 175 -21.66 0.22 4.78
N SER A 176 -20.35 0.33 4.60
CA SER A 176 -19.56 1.52 4.95
C SER A 176 -19.87 2.75 4.08
N ASP A 177 -19.36 3.91 4.51
CA ASP A 177 -19.43 5.17 3.75
C ASP A 177 -18.27 5.35 2.74
N ILE A 178 -17.44 4.32 2.52
CA ILE A 178 -16.34 4.40 1.56
C ILE A 178 -16.90 4.68 0.16
N SER A 179 -16.43 5.76 -0.45
CA SER A 179 -16.91 6.23 -1.75
C SER A 179 -16.27 5.47 -2.90
N ILE A 180 -15.00 5.10 -2.78
CA ILE A 180 -14.28 4.27 -3.75
C ILE A 180 -13.30 3.33 -3.06
N ALA A 181 -13.37 2.03 -3.36
CA ALA A 181 -12.42 1.04 -2.84
C ALA A 181 -11.87 0.20 -4.00
N LEU A 182 -10.55 0.16 -4.17
CA LEU A 182 -9.89 -0.52 -5.30
C LEU A 182 -8.83 -1.49 -4.76
N GLY A 183 -8.96 -2.77 -5.08
CA GLY A 183 -7.98 -3.79 -4.72
C GLY A 183 -8.33 -5.16 -5.26
N GLY A 184 -7.88 -6.22 -4.61
CA GLY A 184 -8.34 -7.57 -4.87
C GLY A 184 -9.39 -8.03 -3.85
N GLY A 185 -9.57 -9.35 -3.72
CA GLY A 185 -10.44 -9.96 -2.72
C GLY A 185 -11.78 -10.46 -3.25
N ALA A 186 -11.95 -10.60 -4.56
CA ALA A 186 -13.24 -10.93 -5.19
C ALA A 186 -13.92 -12.17 -4.58
N LYS A 187 -13.13 -13.17 -4.14
CA LYS A 187 -13.65 -14.42 -3.56
C LYS A 187 -14.42 -14.23 -2.23
N PHE A 188 -14.27 -13.08 -1.57
CA PHE A 188 -14.93 -12.77 -0.30
C PHE A 188 -16.27 -12.05 -0.47
N PHE A 189 -16.59 -11.62 -1.69
CA PHE A 189 -17.83 -10.92 -2.04
C PHE A 189 -18.80 -11.91 -2.70
N ASP A 190 -19.38 -12.81 -1.91
CA ASP A 190 -20.30 -13.86 -2.35
C ASP A 190 -21.80 -13.47 -2.24
N PHE A 191 -22.07 -12.17 -2.09
CA PHE A 191 -23.42 -11.62 -1.97
C PHE A 191 -23.78 -10.73 -3.15
N SER A 192 -25.04 -10.80 -3.59
CA SER A 192 -25.56 -9.84 -4.58
C SER A 192 -25.79 -8.51 -3.86
N PRO A 193 -25.11 -7.42 -4.26
CA PRO A 193 -25.37 -6.12 -3.65
C PRO A 193 -26.85 -5.77 -3.85
N SER A 194 -27.61 -5.66 -2.75
CA SER A 194 -29.00 -5.20 -2.75
C SER A 194 -29.11 -3.69 -2.96
N ASN A 195 -27.97 -3.00 -3.02
CA ASN A 195 -27.87 -1.55 -3.10
C ASN A 195 -27.63 -1.11 -4.56
N GLU A 196 -28.67 -0.57 -5.19
CA GLU A 196 -28.64 -0.03 -6.56
C GLU A 196 -27.61 1.10 -6.75
N SER A 197 -27.12 1.72 -5.66
CA SER A 197 -26.12 2.79 -5.71
C SER A 197 -24.66 2.30 -5.77
N LEU A 198 -24.41 1.01 -5.50
CA LEU A 198 -23.06 0.45 -5.49
C LEU A 198 -22.68 -0.14 -6.85
N HIS A 199 -21.65 0.43 -7.49
CA HIS A 199 -21.10 -0.10 -8.73
C HIS A 199 -19.86 -0.97 -8.45
N VAL A 200 -19.90 -2.24 -8.86
CA VAL A 200 -18.78 -3.18 -8.68
C VAL A 200 -18.11 -3.49 -10.02
N ILE A 201 -16.80 -3.34 -10.08
CA ILE A 201 -15.98 -3.68 -11.26
C ILE A 201 -14.97 -4.76 -10.93
N TYR A 202 -14.70 -5.64 -11.90
CA TYR A 202 -13.77 -6.77 -11.72
C TYR A 202 -12.58 -6.74 -12.68
N LYS A 203 -12.68 -5.96 -13.75
CA LYS A 203 -11.70 -5.92 -14.84
C LYS A 203 -10.98 -4.59 -14.85
N LYS A 204 -9.68 -4.61 -15.15
CA LYS A 204 -8.86 -3.40 -15.20
C LYS A 204 -9.29 -2.44 -16.31
N GLU A 205 -9.87 -2.95 -17.38
CA GLU A 205 -10.40 -2.17 -18.51
C GLU A 205 -11.59 -1.28 -18.07
N SER A 206 -12.25 -1.63 -16.96
CA SER A 206 -13.33 -0.84 -16.37
C SER A 206 -12.85 0.32 -15.48
N LEU A 207 -11.54 0.47 -15.28
CA LEU A 207 -10.95 1.63 -14.58
C LEU A 207 -10.92 2.88 -15.48
N ASP A 208 -12.12 3.35 -15.83
CA ASP A 208 -12.34 4.57 -16.61
C ASP A 208 -12.89 5.70 -15.73
N ASN A 209 -12.25 6.87 -15.79
CA ASN A 209 -12.62 8.02 -14.96
C ASN A 209 -14.04 8.50 -15.22
N ASN A 210 -14.50 8.51 -16.47
CA ASN A 210 -15.81 9.06 -16.84
C ASN A 210 -16.92 8.13 -16.39
N LEU A 211 -16.76 6.83 -16.64
CA LEU A 211 -17.69 5.79 -16.22
C LEU A 211 -17.81 5.73 -14.70
N LEU A 212 -16.70 5.76 -13.96
CA LEU A 212 -16.76 5.62 -12.51
C LEU A 212 -17.33 6.86 -11.83
N SER A 213 -17.06 8.05 -12.38
CA SER A 213 -17.54 9.31 -11.79
C SER A 213 -19.08 9.45 -11.74
N SER A 214 -19.81 8.77 -12.64
CA SER A 214 -21.28 8.81 -12.66
C SER A 214 -21.92 8.00 -11.54
N HIS A 215 -21.19 7.05 -10.95
CA HIS A 215 -21.68 6.21 -9.86
C HIS A 215 -21.40 6.87 -8.51
N PRO A 216 -22.30 6.81 -7.53
CA PRO A 216 -22.08 7.42 -6.22
C PRO A 216 -21.02 6.68 -5.43
N ARG A 217 -20.98 5.34 -5.50
CA ARG A 217 -20.00 4.48 -4.84
C ARG A 217 -19.45 3.42 -5.79
N VAL A 218 -18.16 3.12 -5.66
CA VAL A 218 -17.46 2.16 -6.52
C VAL A 218 -16.63 1.18 -5.68
N ILE A 219 -16.73 -0.11 -5.98
CA ILE A 219 -15.79 -1.14 -5.49
C ILE A 219 -15.15 -1.84 -6.69
N GLY A 220 -13.82 -1.87 -6.73
CA GLY A 220 -13.04 -2.56 -7.75
C GLY A 220 -12.28 -3.75 -7.17
N LEU A 221 -12.55 -4.95 -7.69
CA LEU A 221 -12.02 -6.23 -7.22
C LEU A 221 -11.30 -6.96 -8.36
N PHE A 222 -9.99 -6.77 -8.48
CA PHE A 222 -9.20 -7.17 -9.65
C PHE A 222 -8.47 -8.51 -9.52
N ALA A 223 -8.69 -9.24 -8.42
CA ALA A 223 -8.15 -10.57 -8.17
C ALA A 223 -8.97 -11.29 -7.09
N ASP A 224 -8.91 -12.63 -7.04
CA ASP A 224 -9.57 -13.42 -6.00
C ASP A 224 -9.03 -13.12 -4.60
N GLY A 225 -7.73 -12.88 -4.47
CA GLY A 225 -7.05 -12.48 -3.24
C GLY A 225 -6.29 -11.17 -3.42
N GLY A 226 -5.03 -11.10 -2.99
CA GLY A 226 -4.15 -9.98 -3.36
C GLY A 226 -3.81 -9.96 -4.85
N LEU A 227 -3.42 -8.78 -5.35
CA LEU A 227 -3.02 -8.61 -6.74
C LEU A 227 -1.68 -9.31 -7.02
N ASP A 228 -1.67 -10.28 -7.93
CA ASP A 228 -0.44 -10.88 -8.43
C ASP A 228 0.09 -10.11 -9.64
N ARG A 229 1.26 -9.48 -9.49
CA ARG A 229 1.90 -8.69 -10.56
C ARG A 229 2.14 -9.50 -11.85
N LYS A 230 2.31 -10.82 -11.75
CA LYS A 230 2.51 -11.71 -12.93
C LYS A 230 1.28 -11.76 -13.84
N LEU A 231 0.10 -11.54 -13.28
CA LEU A 231 -1.18 -11.56 -14.02
C LEU A 231 -1.53 -10.20 -14.63
N ALA A 232 -0.58 -9.26 -14.63
CA ALA A 232 -0.77 -7.89 -15.11
C ALA A 232 -2.07 -7.19 -14.62
N PRO A 233 -2.36 -7.21 -13.30
CA PRO A 233 -3.47 -6.47 -12.69
C PRO A 233 -3.25 -4.95 -12.86
N PRO A 234 -4.26 -4.10 -12.59
CA PRO A 234 -4.03 -2.67 -12.59
C PRO A 234 -2.96 -2.30 -11.55
N THR A 235 -2.09 -1.36 -11.92
CA THR A 235 -1.01 -0.93 -11.04
C THR A 235 -1.56 -0.09 -9.88
N GLN A 236 -0.86 -0.07 -8.75
CA GLN A 236 -1.21 0.81 -7.63
C GLN A 236 -1.24 2.28 -8.07
N LEU A 237 -0.32 2.70 -8.94
CA LEU A 237 -0.31 4.04 -9.52
C LEU A 237 -1.63 4.32 -10.26
N LYS A 238 -2.04 3.44 -11.18
CA LYS A 238 -3.28 3.62 -11.93
C LYS A 238 -4.50 3.65 -11.04
N MET A 239 -4.61 2.74 -10.07
CA MET A 239 -5.74 2.74 -9.11
C MET A 239 -5.76 4.02 -8.28
N THR A 240 -4.60 4.50 -7.83
CA THR A 240 -4.48 5.76 -7.06
C THR A 240 -4.92 6.95 -7.90
N GLU A 241 -4.49 7.06 -9.16
CA GLU A 241 -4.94 8.12 -10.07
C GLU A 241 -6.45 8.12 -10.26
N ILE A 242 -7.07 6.94 -10.45
CA ILE A 242 -8.53 6.82 -10.59
C ILE A 242 -9.23 7.26 -9.31
N ALA A 243 -8.78 6.78 -8.14
CA ALA A 243 -9.37 7.16 -6.85
C ALA A 243 -9.28 8.66 -6.60
N LEU A 244 -8.11 9.27 -6.84
CA LEU A 244 -7.91 10.71 -6.68
C LEU A 244 -8.78 11.52 -7.65
N ASN A 245 -8.90 11.12 -8.91
CA ASN A 245 -9.76 11.81 -9.87
C ASN A 245 -11.23 11.71 -9.48
N PHE A 246 -11.69 10.52 -9.08
CA PHE A 246 -13.05 10.27 -8.59
C PHE A 246 -13.38 11.17 -7.38
N LEU A 247 -12.52 11.16 -6.36
CA LEU A 247 -12.71 11.93 -5.13
C LEU A 247 -12.61 13.44 -5.39
N ALA A 248 -11.63 13.89 -6.18
CA ALA A 248 -11.47 15.31 -6.50
C ALA A 248 -12.68 15.88 -7.25
N LYS A 249 -13.22 15.13 -8.21
CA LYS A 249 -14.41 15.55 -8.97
C LYS A 249 -15.66 15.60 -8.09
N LYS A 250 -15.86 14.62 -7.20
CA LYS A 250 -17.02 14.60 -6.30
C LYS A 250 -16.91 15.57 -5.14
N SER A 251 -15.70 15.90 -4.71
CA SER A 251 -15.46 16.81 -3.58
C SER A 251 -15.32 18.29 -3.97
N LEU A 252 -15.60 18.67 -5.22
CA LEU A 252 -15.56 20.07 -5.68
C LEU A 252 -16.37 21.01 -4.77
N ASN A 253 -17.54 20.55 -4.30
CA ASN A 253 -18.43 21.27 -3.40
C ASN A 253 -18.47 20.70 -1.97
N CYS A 254 -17.55 19.79 -1.62
CA CYS A 254 -17.48 19.15 -0.29
C CYS A 254 -16.30 19.68 0.54
N LYS A 255 -16.17 19.22 1.79
CA LYS A 255 -15.09 19.66 2.70
C LYS A 255 -13.70 19.19 2.26
N GLY A 256 -13.62 18.08 1.52
CA GLY A 256 -12.38 17.48 1.03
C GLY A 256 -12.51 15.96 0.97
N PHE A 257 -11.37 15.26 0.92
CA PHE A 257 -11.34 13.81 0.97
C PHE A 257 -10.14 13.24 1.75
N PHE A 258 -10.27 11.97 2.11
CA PHE A 258 -9.22 11.10 2.65
C PHE A 258 -8.93 9.96 1.65
#